data_AF-A0A952AGP9-F1
#
_entry.id   AF-A0A952AGP9-F1
#
_cell.length_a   1.000
_cell.length_b   1.000
_cell.length_c   1.000
_cell.angle_alpha   90.00
_cell.angle_beta   90.00
_cell.angle_gamma   90.00
#
_symmetry.space_group_name_H-M   'P 1'
#
loop_
_entity.id
_entity.type
_entity.pdbx_description
1 polymer ?
#
loop_
_entity_poly.entity_id
_entity_poly.type
_entity_poly.pdbx_seq_one_letter_code
_entity_poly.pdbx_strand_id
1 'polypeptide(L)'
;VAKWKKGELVEPIKPLIYYIDPATPPNWVPYLIAGVNDWQKAFEKAGFKNAIMAKEWPKNDSTMSLEDARFSVIRYFASNIENAYGPNVHDPRTGEILESHIGWYHNVMKLVHDWYMIQTAAVDPRARKMKFDTELMGQLIRFVSSHEIGHTLGLLHNMGSSSRTPVEKLRDKAWVEANGHTASIMDYARFNYVAQPEDNISEKGLFPRIGEYDEWAIQWGYGYIPGETEEQQKINSDKLITKTLAENPRKWFGTYELGNSVDPRTQSEDLSDNVMKANDYGIKNLKRIIVNLPEWTKEEGENYDNLNEIYGQLVGQYNRYVNHVIRNVGGIYETFKTTSQPGDVFEFVPKATQKEAFAFINNHVFTTPTWLLDKNILNKIQNPTSIERVQGIQVNTLNGLLDPSRLNRMIVSANRYGATNVYLFNDLMDDTKNAIWSEASQNKPVDAYRRAL
;
A
#
# COMPACT_ATOMS: atom_id res chain seq x y z
N VAL A 1 24.06 25.03 13.15
CA VAL A 1 23.43 26.06 12.29
C VAL A 1 24.34 26.62 11.21
N ALA A 2 25.53 27.18 11.51
CA ALA A 2 26.37 27.79 10.47
C ALA A 2 26.82 26.81 9.36
N LYS A 3 27.26 25.60 9.70
CA LYS A 3 27.62 24.53 8.73
C LYS A 3 26.41 24.08 7.91
N TRP A 4 25.28 23.86 8.59
CA TRP A 4 23.99 23.54 7.96
C TRP A 4 23.55 24.58 6.93
N LYS A 5 23.66 25.87 7.27
CA LYS A 5 23.35 26.99 6.36
C LYS A 5 24.27 27.04 5.12
N LYS A 6 25.44 26.40 5.18
CA LYS A 6 26.37 26.24 4.05
C LYS A 6 26.11 24.96 3.24
N GLY A 7 25.11 24.15 3.62
CA GLY A 7 24.84 22.85 3.00
C GLY A 7 25.79 21.74 3.42
N GLU A 8 26.60 21.94 4.47
CA GLU A 8 27.47 20.90 5.01
C GLU A 8 26.67 19.97 5.93
N LEU A 9 26.84 18.64 5.76
CA LEU A 9 26.25 17.65 6.65
C LEU A 9 26.82 17.77 8.07
N VAL A 10 25.94 17.76 9.08
CA VAL A 10 26.32 17.80 10.49
C VAL A 10 25.98 16.50 11.20
N GLU A 11 26.57 16.26 12.36
CA GLU A 11 26.23 15.11 13.20
C GLU A 11 25.28 15.56 14.31
N PRO A 12 24.20 14.81 14.59
CA PRO A 12 23.38 15.09 15.75
C PRO A 12 24.15 14.80 17.04
N ILE A 13 23.77 15.48 18.13
CA ILE A 13 24.37 15.24 19.45
C ILE A 13 24.08 13.80 19.91
N LYS A 14 22.84 13.35 19.70
CA LYS A 14 22.39 11.99 19.99
C LYS A 14 21.83 11.39 18.69
N PRO A 15 22.51 10.42 18.06
CA PRO A 15 21.96 9.70 16.92
C PRO A 15 20.85 8.75 17.36
N LEU A 16 19.94 8.44 16.44
CA LEU A 16 18.94 7.39 16.61
C LEU A 16 19.62 6.04 16.41
N ILE A 17 19.70 5.24 17.48
CA ILE A 17 20.30 3.90 17.45
C ILE A 17 19.22 2.88 17.76
N TYR A 18 19.02 1.95 16.84
CA TYR A 18 18.11 0.81 17.01
C TYR A 18 18.93 -0.46 17.23
N TYR A 19 18.68 -1.17 18.32
CA TYR A 19 19.33 -2.45 18.57
C TYR A 19 18.46 -3.60 18.08
N ILE A 20 19.09 -4.65 17.55
CA ILE A 20 18.40 -5.87 17.17
C ILE A 20 18.34 -6.82 18.37
N ASP A 21 17.14 -7.26 18.74
CA ASP A 21 16.94 -8.23 19.81
C ASP A 21 17.75 -9.51 19.53
N PRO A 22 18.57 -9.99 20.48
CA PRO A 22 19.40 -11.19 20.30
C PRO A 22 18.58 -12.48 20.08
N ALA A 23 17.27 -12.47 20.36
CA ALA A 23 16.36 -13.57 20.01
C ALA A 23 16.03 -13.65 18.51
N THR A 24 16.39 -12.62 17.74
CA THR A 24 16.20 -12.60 16.28
C THR A 24 17.05 -13.70 15.62
N PRO A 25 16.49 -14.51 14.70
CA PRO A 25 17.27 -15.47 13.93
C PRO A 25 18.46 -14.79 13.22
N PRO A 26 19.69 -15.32 13.36
CA PRO A 26 20.91 -14.63 12.88
C PRO A 26 20.90 -14.29 11.38
N ASN A 27 20.21 -15.09 10.57
CA ASN A 27 20.07 -14.86 9.14
C ASN A 27 19.24 -13.62 8.78
N TRP A 28 18.39 -13.13 9.69
CA TRP A 28 17.55 -11.94 9.47
C TRP A 28 18.16 -10.66 10.01
N VAL A 29 19.10 -10.76 10.96
CA VAL A 29 19.78 -9.60 11.57
C VAL A 29 20.37 -8.63 10.53
N PRO A 30 21.10 -9.08 9.48
CA PRO A 30 21.65 -8.16 8.48
C PRO A 30 20.59 -7.35 7.73
N TYR A 31 19.42 -7.95 7.49
CA TYR A 31 18.33 -7.32 6.74
C TYR A 31 17.57 -6.30 7.58
N LEU A 32 17.35 -6.58 8.87
CA LEU A 32 16.79 -5.61 9.81
C LEU A 32 17.73 -4.42 10.00
N ILE A 33 19.04 -4.67 10.13
CA ILE A 33 20.04 -3.59 10.20
C ILE A 33 20.01 -2.74 8.94
N ALA A 34 19.97 -3.36 7.76
CA ALA A 34 19.87 -2.65 6.49
C ALA A 34 18.58 -1.81 6.42
N GLY A 35 17.45 -2.34 6.91
CA GLY A 35 16.17 -1.64 6.90
C GLY A 35 16.17 -0.33 7.68
N VAL A 36 16.85 -0.30 8.84
CA VAL A 36 17.09 0.92 9.61
C VAL A 36 18.05 1.87 8.88
N ASN A 37 19.17 1.33 8.39
CA ASN A 37 20.23 2.13 7.77
C ASN A 37 19.81 2.78 6.45
N ASP A 38 18.78 2.25 5.78
CA ASP A 38 18.24 2.84 4.55
C ASP A 38 17.75 4.29 4.74
N TRP A 39 17.28 4.64 5.94
CA TRP A 39 16.84 5.98 6.28
C TRP A 39 17.96 7.02 6.37
N GLN A 40 19.22 6.59 6.47
CA GLN A 40 20.35 7.52 6.56
C GLN A 40 20.42 8.46 5.35
N LYS A 41 20.04 7.99 4.15
CA LYS A 41 19.99 8.84 2.94
C LYS A 41 18.95 9.95 3.05
N ALA A 42 17.80 9.68 3.65
CA ALA A 42 16.78 10.69 3.90
C ALA A 42 17.28 11.74 4.93
N PHE A 43 18.00 11.30 5.96
CA PHE A 43 18.64 12.21 6.92
C PHE A 43 19.76 13.06 6.30
N GLU A 44 20.50 12.53 5.33
CA GLU A 44 21.48 13.33 4.56
C GLU A 44 20.79 14.45 3.78
N LYS A 45 19.60 14.21 3.22
CA LYS A 45 18.77 15.25 2.58
C LYS A 45 18.25 16.28 3.58
N ALA A 46 17.96 15.84 4.81
CA ALA A 46 17.67 16.78 5.89
C ALA A 46 18.91 17.63 6.20
N GLY A 47 20.11 17.07 6.17
CA GLY A 47 21.38 17.78 6.44
C GLY A 47 22.23 17.08 7.51
N PHE A 48 21.88 15.85 7.90
CA PHE A 48 22.58 15.08 8.91
C PHE A 48 23.32 13.87 8.32
N LYS A 49 24.54 13.64 8.80
CA LYS A 49 25.25 12.37 8.66
C LYS A 49 25.25 11.62 9.99
N ASN A 50 25.36 10.30 9.95
CA ASN A 50 25.37 9.43 11.15
C ASN A 50 24.15 9.68 12.06
N ALA A 51 22.99 9.96 11.48
CA ALA A 51 21.80 10.36 12.20
C ALA A 51 21.00 9.16 12.70
N ILE A 52 20.96 8.09 11.91
CA ILE A 52 20.22 6.87 12.19
C ILE A 52 21.08 5.66 11.86
N MET A 53 21.09 4.67 12.75
CA MET A 53 21.80 3.42 12.54
C MET A 53 21.20 2.28 13.34
N ALA A 54 21.39 1.05 12.86
CA ALA A 54 21.14 -0.15 13.65
C ALA A 54 22.43 -0.85 14.08
N LYS A 55 22.34 -1.54 15.23
CA LYS A 55 23.43 -2.32 15.83
C LYS A 55 22.90 -3.64 16.38
N GLU A 56 23.74 -4.66 16.40
CA GLU A 56 23.44 -5.84 17.22
C GLU A 56 23.42 -5.46 18.70
N TRP A 57 22.57 -6.13 19.48
CA TRP A 57 22.59 -6.01 20.94
C TRP A 57 23.97 -6.41 21.49
N PRO A 58 24.61 -5.59 22.35
CA PRO A 58 25.93 -5.90 22.85
C PRO A 58 25.92 -7.16 23.72
N LYS A 59 26.90 -8.05 23.47
CA LYS A 59 27.08 -9.27 24.26
C LYS A 59 27.77 -8.89 25.58
N ASN A 60 27.19 -9.30 26.70
CA ASN A 60 27.72 -9.15 28.06
C ASN A 60 27.77 -7.72 28.64
N ASP A 61 26.95 -6.79 28.14
CA ASP A 61 26.76 -5.49 28.81
C ASP A 61 25.63 -5.58 29.84
N SER A 62 25.98 -5.75 31.12
CA SER A 62 25.01 -5.83 32.22
C SER A 62 24.34 -4.50 32.56
N THR A 63 24.76 -3.40 31.92
CA THR A 63 24.16 -2.07 32.12
C THR A 63 23.00 -1.78 31.16
N MET A 64 22.76 -2.69 30.20
CA MET A 64 21.69 -2.60 29.22
C MET A 64 20.62 -3.67 29.44
N SER A 65 19.37 -3.29 29.29
CA SER A 65 18.22 -4.20 29.32
C SER A 65 17.30 -3.93 28.12
N LEU A 66 16.71 -4.97 27.55
CA LEU A 66 15.74 -4.84 26.45
C LEU A 66 14.46 -4.11 26.88
N GLU A 67 14.21 -4.01 28.18
CA GLU A 67 13.08 -3.31 28.79
C GLU A 67 13.44 -1.88 29.25
N ASP A 68 14.61 -1.37 28.86
CA ASP A 68 15.11 -0.07 29.28
C ASP A 68 14.77 1.02 28.24
N ALA A 69 14.09 2.07 28.71
CA ALA A 69 13.64 3.18 27.89
C ALA A 69 14.77 4.07 27.33
N ARG A 70 16.03 3.78 27.64
CA ARG A 70 17.18 4.46 27.03
C ARG A 70 17.53 3.92 25.64
N PHE A 71 17.01 2.75 25.26
CA PHE A 71 17.39 2.06 24.03
C PHE A 71 16.18 1.75 23.15
N SER A 72 16.23 2.15 21.89
CA SER A 72 15.28 1.67 20.88
C SER A 72 15.68 0.27 20.43
N VAL A 73 14.72 -0.65 20.33
CA VAL A 73 14.96 -2.06 20.04
C VAL A 73 13.94 -2.61 19.04
N ILE A 74 14.41 -3.36 18.05
CA ILE A 74 13.56 -4.25 17.24
C ILE A 74 13.40 -5.55 18.01
N ARG A 75 12.26 -5.70 18.70
CA ARG A 75 11.92 -6.84 19.56
C ARG A 75 11.35 -7.99 18.76
N TYR A 76 11.94 -9.17 18.91
CA TYR A 76 11.53 -10.34 18.15
C TYR A 76 10.56 -11.21 18.95
N PHE A 77 9.38 -11.47 18.38
CA PHE A 77 8.35 -12.31 18.98
C PHE A 77 8.18 -13.61 18.19
N ALA A 78 8.50 -14.74 18.83
CA ALA A 78 8.22 -16.08 18.30
C ALA A 78 6.72 -16.39 18.40
N SER A 79 5.92 -15.75 17.55
CA SER A 79 4.46 -15.78 17.57
C SER A 79 3.89 -15.99 16.17
N ASN A 80 2.71 -16.61 16.12
CA ASN A 80 1.93 -16.86 14.91
C ASN A 80 1.17 -15.62 14.38
N ILE A 81 1.24 -14.49 15.07
CA ILE A 81 0.66 -13.23 14.61
C ILE A 81 1.39 -12.76 13.35
N GLU A 82 0.63 -12.50 12.28
CA GLU A 82 1.13 -12.04 10.98
C GLU A 82 1.16 -10.51 10.95
N ASN A 83 2.08 -9.87 11.70
CA ASN A 83 2.17 -8.41 11.72
C ASN A 83 3.56 -7.91 12.12
N ALA A 84 3.79 -6.60 11.98
CA ALA A 84 4.81 -5.84 12.69
C ALA A 84 4.21 -4.48 13.11
N TYR A 85 4.82 -3.79 14.07
CA TYR A 85 4.43 -2.42 14.40
C TYR A 85 5.61 -1.63 14.96
N GLY A 86 5.75 -0.37 14.53
CA GLY A 86 6.81 0.56 14.94
C GLY A 86 6.28 1.75 15.76
N PRO A 87 6.03 1.59 17.07
CA PRO A 87 5.61 2.70 17.91
C PRO A 87 6.81 3.61 18.21
N ASN A 88 6.55 4.83 18.66
CA ASN A 88 7.57 5.66 19.31
C ASN A 88 7.00 6.29 20.58
N VAL A 89 7.89 6.52 21.55
CA VAL A 89 7.63 7.41 22.69
C VAL A 89 8.46 8.66 22.45
N HIS A 90 7.80 9.82 22.48
CA HIS A 90 8.46 11.11 22.25
C HIS A 90 8.10 12.13 23.33
N ASP A 91 8.97 13.11 23.53
CA ASP A 91 8.65 14.27 24.36
C ASP A 91 7.64 15.17 23.61
N PRO A 92 6.43 15.41 24.13
CA PRO A 92 5.41 16.20 23.43
C PRO A 92 5.77 17.68 23.29
N ARG A 93 6.82 18.16 23.97
CA ARG A 93 7.27 19.56 23.93
C ARG A 93 8.31 19.80 22.85
N THR A 94 9.15 18.79 22.59
CA THR A 94 10.29 18.93 21.68
C THR A 94 10.18 18.05 20.43
N GLY A 95 9.32 17.03 20.46
CA GLY A 95 9.26 15.98 19.44
C GLY A 95 10.45 15.01 19.47
N GLU A 96 11.34 15.10 20.47
CA GLU A 96 12.46 14.18 20.60
C GLU A 96 11.96 12.76 20.81
N ILE A 97 12.37 11.84 19.94
CA ILE A 97 12.15 10.40 20.10
C ILE A 97 13.00 9.91 21.27
N LEU A 98 12.35 9.48 22.34
CA LEU A 98 12.99 8.99 23.56
C LEU A 98 13.38 7.52 23.40
N GLU A 99 12.44 6.72 22.89
CA GLU A 99 12.61 5.28 22.62
C GLU A 99 11.64 4.78 21.54
N SER A 100 11.90 3.57 21.07
CA SER A 100 10.98 2.79 20.24
C SER A 100 11.20 1.30 20.43
N HIS A 101 10.13 0.57 20.76
CA HIS A 101 10.11 -0.90 20.78
C HIS A 101 9.30 -1.41 19.61
N ILE A 102 9.97 -1.63 18.49
CA ILE A 102 9.36 -2.19 17.29
C ILE A 102 9.03 -3.65 17.56
N GLY A 103 7.75 -4.02 17.47
CA GLY A 103 7.30 -5.38 17.62
C GLY A 103 7.42 -6.15 16.30
N TRP A 104 8.34 -7.12 16.26
CA TRP A 104 8.56 -7.96 15.09
C TRP A 104 8.06 -9.38 15.34
N TYR A 105 6.91 -9.75 14.76
CA TYR A 105 6.39 -11.10 14.90
C TYR A 105 6.98 -12.03 13.84
N HIS A 106 7.38 -13.24 14.24
CA HIS A 106 7.95 -14.24 13.33
C HIS A 106 7.07 -14.47 12.10
N ASN A 107 5.75 -14.57 12.26
CA ASN A 107 4.85 -14.92 11.19
C ASN A 107 4.56 -13.78 10.19
N VAL A 108 5.15 -12.59 10.35
CA VAL A 108 5.18 -11.57 9.28
C VAL A 108 5.80 -12.12 7.99
N MET A 109 6.70 -13.11 8.11
CA MET A 109 7.30 -13.80 6.97
C MET A 109 6.28 -14.51 6.09
N LYS A 110 5.24 -15.12 6.69
CA LYS A 110 4.16 -15.76 5.94
C LYS A 110 3.32 -14.72 5.20
N LEU A 111 3.02 -13.61 5.84
CA LEU A 111 2.28 -12.51 5.23
C LEU A 111 2.98 -11.95 3.99
N VAL A 112 4.28 -11.62 4.11
CA VAL A 112 5.06 -11.09 2.98
C VAL A 112 5.33 -12.14 1.91
N HIS A 113 5.40 -13.43 2.29
CA HIS A 113 5.48 -14.53 1.33
C HIS A 113 4.25 -14.55 0.42
N ASP A 114 3.07 -14.61 1.02
CA ASP A 114 1.80 -14.73 0.31
C ASP A 114 1.53 -13.51 -0.57
N TRP A 115 1.81 -12.31 -0.05
CA TRP A 115 1.71 -11.08 -0.82
C TRP A 115 2.66 -11.08 -2.02
N TYR A 116 3.93 -11.43 -1.81
CA TYR A 116 4.91 -11.41 -2.87
C TYR A 116 4.60 -12.44 -3.96
N MET A 117 4.17 -13.64 -3.58
CA MET A 117 3.74 -14.68 -4.52
C MET A 117 2.56 -14.19 -5.37
N ILE A 118 1.48 -13.71 -4.75
CA ILE A 118 0.28 -13.31 -5.49
C ILE A 118 0.49 -12.06 -6.34
N GLN A 119 1.32 -11.11 -5.90
CA GLN A 119 1.53 -9.86 -6.61
C GLN A 119 2.62 -9.94 -7.68
N THR A 120 3.58 -10.87 -7.56
CA THR A 120 4.78 -10.86 -8.43
C THR A 120 5.10 -12.18 -9.14
N ALA A 121 4.49 -13.32 -8.80
CA ALA A 121 4.85 -14.62 -9.40
C ALA A 121 4.65 -14.69 -10.93
N ALA A 122 3.83 -13.80 -11.49
CA ALA A 122 3.71 -13.65 -12.94
C ALA A 122 5.03 -13.17 -13.58
N VAL A 123 5.81 -12.33 -12.90
CA VAL A 123 7.01 -11.66 -13.43
C VAL A 123 8.31 -12.07 -12.76
N ASP A 124 8.28 -12.54 -11.51
CA ASP A 124 9.45 -13.03 -10.77
C ASP A 124 9.34 -14.53 -10.49
N PRO A 125 10.17 -15.37 -11.15
CA PRO A 125 10.20 -16.81 -10.91
C PRO A 125 10.55 -17.21 -9.47
N ARG A 126 11.25 -16.36 -8.71
CA ARG A 126 11.65 -16.65 -7.32
C ARG A 126 10.45 -16.73 -6.38
N ALA A 127 9.34 -16.07 -6.74
CA ALA A 127 8.11 -16.04 -5.97
C ALA A 127 7.21 -17.30 -6.14
N ARG A 128 7.63 -18.30 -6.93
CA ARG A 128 6.82 -19.46 -7.33
C ARG A 128 7.02 -20.69 -6.44
N LYS A 129 7.41 -20.49 -5.18
CA LYS A 129 7.76 -21.56 -4.23
C LYS A 129 7.11 -21.26 -2.89
N MET A 130 6.60 -22.28 -2.19
CA MET A 130 6.09 -22.14 -0.80
C MET A 130 7.17 -21.77 0.22
N LYS A 131 8.43 -22.04 -0.12
CA LYS A 131 9.59 -21.66 0.68
C LYS A 131 10.55 -20.83 -0.15
N PHE A 132 10.62 -19.55 0.15
CA PHE A 132 11.56 -18.65 -0.51
C PHE A 132 13.00 -18.92 -0.06
N ASP A 133 13.93 -18.64 -0.97
CA ASP A 133 15.35 -18.62 -0.67
C ASP A 133 15.64 -17.53 0.37
N THR A 134 16.64 -17.74 1.23
CA THR A 134 16.95 -16.84 2.35
C THR A 134 17.16 -15.39 1.91
N GLU A 135 17.80 -15.18 0.76
CA GLU A 135 18.04 -13.84 0.24
C GLU A 135 16.74 -13.10 -0.09
N LEU A 136 15.81 -13.77 -0.79
CA LEU A 136 14.52 -13.18 -1.14
C LEU A 136 13.70 -12.84 0.10
N MET A 137 13.57 -13.79 1.04
CA MET A 137 12.87 -13.54 2.29
C MET A 137 13.54 -12.42 3.09
N GLY A 138 14.87 -12.35 3.11
CA GLY A 138 15.63 -11.27 3.72
C GLY A 138 15.29 -9.89 3.14
N GLN A 139 15.16 -9.75 1.82
CA GLN A 139 14.75 -8.47 1.22
C GLN A 139 13.30 -8.09 1.57
N LEU A 140 12.40 -9.08 1.68
CA LEU A 140 11.02 -8.82 2.13
C LEU A 140 10.98 -8.34 3.59
N ILE A 141 11.83 -8.93 4.45
CA ILE A 141 12.03 -8.51 5.84
C ILE A 141 12.58 -7.09 5.91
N ARG A 142 13.60 -6.77 5.10
CA ARG A 142 14.18 -5.42 5.01
C ARG A 142 13.12 -4.38 4.63
N PHE A 143 12.26 -4.68 3.66
CA PHE A 143 11.15 -3.81 3.28
C PHE A 143 10.24 -3.49 4.48
N VAL A 144 9.72 -4.50 5.17
CA VAL A 144 8.83 -4.27 6.32
C VAL A 144 9.57 -3.52 7.43
N SER A 145 10.82 -3.88 7.70
CA SER A 145 11.64 -3.18 8.69
C SER A 145 11.82 -1.70 8.36
N SER A 146 12.14 -1.35 7.10
CA SER A 146 12.23 0.05 6.68
C SER A 146 10.91 0.79 6.84
N HIS A 147 9.78 0.14 6.57
CA HIS A 147 8.45 0.71 6.77
C HIS A 147 8.19 1.03 8.25
N GLU A 148 8.40 0.06 9.15
CA GLU A 148 8.20 0.26 10.58
C GLU A 148 9.10 1.36 11.15
N ILE A 149 10.35 1.45 10.67
CA ILE A 149 11.26 2.54 11.06
C ILE A 149 10.67 3.91 10.67
N GLY A 150 9.99 4.03 9.52
CA GLY A 150 9.28 5.25 9.15
C GLY A 150 8.29 5.71 10.21
N HIS A 151 7.53 4.80 10.81
CA HIS A 151 6.62 5.12 11.92
C HIS A 151 7.36 5.56 13.19
N THR A 152 8.51 4.95 13.49
CA THR A 152 9.32 5.39 14.62
C THR A 152 9.86 6.82 14.44
N LEU A 153 10.01 7.25 13.17
CA LEU A 153 10.39 8.61 12.79
C LEU A 153 9.22 9.60 12.76
N GLY A 154 8.02 9.17 13.17
CA GLY A 154 6.81 10.01 13.21
C GLY A 154 6.06 10.10 11.88
N LEU A 155 6.40 9.27 10.88
CA LEU A 155 5.67 9.25 9.62
C LEU A 155 4.38 8.43 9.74
N LEU A 156 3.28 9.02 9.29
CA LEU A 156 2.00 8.33 9.11
C LEU A 156 1.99 7.57 7.78
N HIS A 157 1.00 6.69 7.61
CA HIS A 157 0.76 6.10 6.30
C HIS A 157 0.40 7.18 5.28
N ASN A 158 1.11 7.20 4.16
CA ASN A 158 0.80 8.06 3.02
C ASN A 158 0.06 7.26 1.96
N MET A 159 -1.15 6.81 2.28
CA MET A 159 -2.04 6.01 1.41
C MET A 159 -2.41 6.69 0.09
N GLY A 160 -2.00 7.96 -0.10
CA GLY A 160 -2.20 8.72 -1.32
C GLY A 160 -0.99 8.77 -2.25
N SER A 161 0.15 8.19 -1.88
CA SER A 161 1.39 8.32 -2.66
C SER A 161 1.28 7.62 -4.02
N SER A 162 0.61 6.46 -4.05
CA SER A 162 0.40 5.61 -5.22
C SER A 162 -0.34 6.36 -6.32
N SER A 163 -1.37 7.13 -5.92
CA SER A 163 -2.24 7.92 -6.80
C SER A 163 -1.51 9.02 -7.58
N ARG A 164 -0.25 9.30 -7.23
CA ARG A 164 0.60 10.30 -7.90
C ARG A 164 1.57 9.70 -8.91
N THR A 165 1.55 8.38 -9.09
CA THR A 165 2.38 7.70 -10.08
C THR A 165 1.53 7.29 -11.28
N PRO A 166 1.86 7.73 -12.52
CA PRO A 166 1.13 7.30 -13.71
C PRO A 166 1.24 5.80 -13.98
N VAL A 167 0.15 5.15 -14.38
CA VAL A 167 0.11 3.67 -14.54
C VAL A 167 1.14 3.14 -15.52
N GLU A 168 1.35 3.87 -16.61
CA GLU A 168 2.31 3.49 -17.65
C GLU A 168 3.76 3.52 -17.15
N LYS A 169 4.04 4.33 -16.13
CA LYS A 169 5.36 4.41 -15.51
C LYS A 169 5.68 3.21 -14.62
N LEU A 170 4.68 2.48 -14.16
CA LEU A 170 4.87 1.25 -13.39
C LEU A 170 5.39 0.09 -14.25
N ARG A 171 5.24 0.19 -15.58
CA ARG A 171 5.72 -0.79 -16.56
C ARG A 171 7.00 -0.37 -17.28
N ASP A 172 7.36 0.91 -17.19
CA ASP A 172 8.60 1.47 -17.73
C ASP A 172 9.77 1.12 -16.80
N LYS A 173 10.51 0.07 -17.15
CA LYS A 173 11.64 -0.44 -16.36
C LYS A 173 12.63 0.64 -15.93
N ALA A 174 13.10 1.45 -16.88
CA ALA A 174 14.10 2.48 -16.59
C ALA A 174 13.56 3.51 -15.61
N TRP A 175 12.28 3.89 -15.76
CA TRP A 175 11.65 4.85 -14.88
C TRP A 175 11.38 4.27 -13.48
N VAL A 176 10.76 3.10 -13.36
CA VAL A 176 10.37 2.53 -12.06
C VAL A 176 11.59 2.11 -11.23
N GLU A 177 12.65 1.62 -11.87
CA GLU A 177 13.91 1.30 -11.20
C GLU A 177 14.66 2.55 -10.72
N ALA A 178 14.45 3.71 -11.36
CA ALA A 178 15.00 4.98 -10.88
C ALA A 178 14.13 5.61 -9.78
N ASN A 179 12.80 5.59 -9.92
CA ASN A 179 11.90 6.45 -9.15
C ASN A 179 11.03 5.73 -8.11
N GLY A 180 10.96 4.39 -8.17
CA GLY A 180 10.06 3.57 -7.36
C GLY A 180 8.63 3.57 -7.91
N HIS A 181 7.87 2.50 -7.66
CA HIS A 181 6.45 2.44 -8.05
C HIS A 181 5.58 3.38 -7.22
N THR A 182 6.03 3.75 -6.02
CA THR A 182 5.45 4.80 -5.18
C THR A 182 6.54 5.77 -4.74
N ALA A 183 6.14 6.98 -4.33
CA ALA A 183 7.08 7.96 -3.80
C ALA A 183 7.34 7.78 -2.31
N SER A 184 6.54 6.95 -1.63
CA SER A 184 6.66 6.66 -0.20
C SER A 184 6.58 5.17 0.09
N ILE A 185 7.50 4.67 0.92
CA ILE A 185 7.41 3.34 1.54
C ILE A 185 6.21 3.26 2.50
N MET A 186 5.69 4.40 2.96
CA MET A 186 4.57 4.50 3.91
C MET A 186 3.18 4.35 3.25
N ASP A 187 3.12 4.13 1.94
CA ASP A 187 1.88 4.08 1.15
C ASP A 187 1.13 2.74 1.21
N TYR A 188 1.72 1.71 1.82
CA TYR A 188 1.13 0.36 1.87
C TYR A 188 0.89 -0.28 0.48
N ALA A 189 1.41 0.28 -0.60
CA ALA A 189 1.29 -0.19 -1.97
C ALA A 189 1.92 -1.55 -2.30
N ARG A 190 2.52 -2.22 -1.30
CA ARG A 190 3.17 -3.55 -1.38
C ARG A 190 4.01 -3.68 -2.66
N PHE A 191 3.85 -4.73 -3.47
CA PHE A 191 4.68 -4.93 -4.66
C PHE A 191 4.04 -4.38 -5.93
N ASN A 192 4.86 -4.06 -6.94
CA ASN A 192 4.40 -3.59 -8.25
C ASN A 192 3.66 -4.70 -9.04
N TYR A 193 2.39 -4.92 -8.70
CA TYR A 193 1.53 -5.92 -9.36
C TYR A 193 1.10 -5.54 -10.78
N VAL A 194 1.42 -4.31 -11.23
CA VAL A 194 1.13 -3.80 -12.57
C VAL A 194 2.13 -4.34 -13.59
N ALA A 195 3.38 -4.59 -13.18
CA ALA A 195 4.42 -5.14 -14.03
C ALA A 195 3.97 -6.41 -14.77
N GLN A 196 4.31 -6.51 -16.05
CA GLN A 196 4.01 -7.64 -16.91
C GLN A 196 5.29 -8.39 -17.30
N PRO A 197 5.22 -9.68 -17.69
CA PRO A 197 6.41 -10.46 -18.03
C PRO A 197 7.26 -9.81 -19.13
N GLU A 198 6.62 -9.17 -20.11
CA GLU A 198 7.28 -8.44 -21.19
C GLU A 198 8.07 -7.20 -20.74
N ASP A 199 7.81 -6.66 -19.55
CA ASP A 199 8.43 -5.42 -19.07
C ASP A 199 9.85 -5.67 -18.52
N ASN A 200 10.17 -6.92 -18.16
CA ASN A 200 11.48 -7.35 -17.65
C ASN A 200 12.00 -6.51 -16.47
N ILE A 201 11.11 -6.01 -15.62
CA ILE A 201 11.41 -5.20 -14.44
C ILE A 201 12.16 -6.07 -13.41
N SER A 202 13.29 -5.57 -12.88
CA SER A 202 14.04 -6.27 -11.84
C SER A 202 13.42 -6.07 -10.45
N GLU A 203 13.95 -6.76 -9.45
CA GLU A 203 13.62 -6.58 -8.03
C GLU A 203 13.49 -5.11 -7.62
N LYS A 204 14.39 -4.26 -8.12
CA LYS A 204 14.41 -2.83 -7.84
C LYS A 204 13.10 -2.13 -8.28
N GLY A 205 12.43 -2.57 -9.34
CA GLY A 205 11.15 -1.99 -9.74
C GLY A 205 9.92 -2.69 -9.16
N LEU A 206 10.11 -3.79 -8.41
CA LEU A 206 9.04 -4.57 -7.80
C LEU A 206 8.85 -4.27 -6.31
N PHE A 207 9.95 -4.00 -5.59
CA PHE A 207 9.96 -3.82 -4.13
C PHE A 207 9.70 -2.37 -3.72
N PRO A 208 8.92 -2.14 -2.64
CA PRO A 208 8.87 -0.83 -2.00
C PRO A 208 10.23 -0.43 -1.50
N ARG A 209 10.46 0.87 -1.47
CA ARG A 209 11.64 1.47 -0.85
C ARG A 209 11.32 2.87 -0.39
N ILE A 210 12.19 3.40 0.46
CA ILE A 210 12.21 4.82 0.79
C ILE A 210 12.29 5.61 -0.53
N GLY A 211 11.32 6.48 -0.75
CA GLY A 211 11.19 7.26 -1.96
C GLY A 211 11.29 8.76 -1.73
N GLU A 212 11.06 9.53 -2.79
CA GLU A 212 11.23 10.99 -2.77
C GLU A 212 10.26 11.72 -1.82
N TYR A 213 9.10 11.14 -1.51
CA TYR A 213 8.21 11.68 -0.48
C TYR A 213 8.80 11.45 0.91
N ASP A 214 9.34 10.27 1.19
CA ASP A 214 9.93 9.95 2.49
C ASP A 214 11.17 10.82 2.76
N GLU A 215 12.04 10.98 1.76
CA GLU A 215 13.17 11.92 1.82
C GLU A 215 12.71 13.35 2.10
N TRP A 216 11.64 13.78 1.43
CA TRP A 216 11.03 15.09 1.64
C TRP A 216 10.42 15.23 3.04
N ALA A 217 9.70 14.22 3.52
CA ALA A 217 9.07 14.25 4.83
C ALA A 217 10.10 14.31 5.96
N ILE A 218 11.22 13.58 5.83
CA ILE A 218 12.35 13.68 6.77
C ILE A 218 13.04 15.04 6.66
N GLN A 219 13.26 15.56 5.45
CA GLN A 219 13.79 16.91 5.28
C GLN A 219 12.90 17.97 5.93
N TRP A 220 11.59 17.84 5.81
CA TRP A 220 10.62 18.77 6.39
C TRP A 220 10.54 18.65 7.91
N GLY A 221 10.44 17.43 8.44
CA GLY A 221 10.24 17.18 9.87
C GLY A 221 11.50 17.32 10.73
N TYR A 222 12.67 17.00 10.18
CA TYR A 222 13.95 17.03 10.91
C TYR A 222 14.88 18.16 10.46
N GLY A 223 14.58 18.78 9.31
CA GLY A 223 15.42 19.84 8.77
C GLY A 223 15.21 21.21 9.43
N TYR A 224 16.08 22.15 9.07
CA TYR A 224 15.98 23.52 9.58
C TYR A 224 14.90 24.32 8.84
N ILE A 225 13.85 24.75 9.57
CA ILE A 225 12.87 25.74 9.10
C ILE A 225 13.23 27.12 9.68
N PRO A 226 13.50 28.13 8.85
CA PRO A 226 13.82 29.47 9.33
C PRO A 226 12.68 30.11 10.13
N GLY A 227 13.01 30.80 11.23
CA GLY A 227 12.08 31.60 12.01
C GLY A 227 12.54 31.75 13.46
N GLU A 228 12.34 32.94 14.03
CA GLU A 228 12.69 33.25 15.42
C GLU A 228 11.56 32.88 16.40
N THR A 229 10.34 32.77 15.89
CA THR A 229 9.14 32.37 16.63
C THR A 229 8.48 31.16 15.97
N GLU A 230 7.67 30.43 16.73
CA GLU A 230 6.87 29.31 16.23
C GLU A 230 5.94 29.74 15.09
N GLU A 231 5.32 30.92 15.21
CA GLU A 231 4.46 31.49 14.17
C GLU A 231 5.22 31.73 12.86
N GLN A 232 6.43 32.28 12.94
CA GLN A 232 7.27 32.51 11.76
C GLN A 232 7.70 31.20 11.11
N GLN A 233 8.05 30.19 11.92
CA GLN A 233 8.39 28.85 11.44
C GLN A 233 7.20 28.18 10.77
N LYS A 234 6.00 28.28 11.36
CA LYS A 234 4.75 27.77 10.77
C LYS A 234 4.47 28.37 9.39
N ILE A 235 4.59 29.70 9.25
CA ILE A 235 4.37 30.39 7.97
C ILE A 235 5.43 29.96 6.93
N ASN A 236 6.69 29.82 7.34
CA ASN A 236 7.76 29.40 6.42
C ASN A 236 7.63 27.92 6.03
N SER A 237 7.15 27.08 6.95
CA SER A 237 6.79 25.68 6.70
C SER A 237 5.69 25.56 5.64
N ASP A 238 4.59 26.31 5.78
CA ASP A 238 3.48 26.36 4.82
C ASP A 238 3.95 26.75 3.40
N LYS A 239 4.80 27.78 3.30
CA LYS A 239 5.41 28.20 2.02
C LYS A 239 6.29 27.10 1.41
N LEU A 240 7.07 26.42 2.24
CA LEU A 240 7.95 25.35 1.78
C LEU A 240 7.16 24.16 1.25
N ILE A 241 6.10 23.74 1.96
CA ILE A 241 5.19 22.67 1.52
C ILE A 241 4.54 23.05 0.20
N THR A 242 3.95 24.25 0.12
CA THR A 242 3.26 24.75 -1.09
C THR A 242 4.20 24.77 -2.30
N LYS A 243 5.41 25.30 -2.14
CA LYS A 243 6.43 25.31 -3.19
C LYS A 243 6.79 23.89 -3.62
N THR A 244 7.03 22.99 -2.65
CA THR A 244 7.45 21.62 -2.93
C THR A 244 6.41 20.83 -3.70
N LEU A 245 5.12 20.98 -3.35
CA LEU A 245 4.04 20.32 -4.06
C LEU A 245 3.83 20.87 -5.48
N ALA A 246 4.07 22.16 -5.69
CA ALA A 246 4.02 22.77 -7.02
C ALA A 246 5.14 22.27 -7.93
N GLU A 247 6.34 22.04 -7.39
CA GLU A 247 7.49 21.50 -8.14
C GLU A 247 7.39 20.00 -8.38
N ASN A 248 6.84 19.25 -7.42
CA ASN A 248 6.71 17.80 -7.51
C ASN A 248 5.43 17.27 -6.82
N PRO A 249 4.37 16.97 -7.60
CA PRO A 249 3.13 16.42 -7.10
C PRO A 249 3.23 15.05 -6.41
N ARG A 250 4.30 14.28 -6.66
CA ARG A 250 4.53 12.98 -5.99
C ARG A 250 4.88 13.11 -4.51
N LYS A 251 5.23 14.32 -4.07
CA LYS A 251 5.46 14.64 -2.66
C LYS A 251 4.18 14.96 -1.88
N TRP A 252 3.02 14.67 -2.45
CA TRP A 252 1.73 14.85 -1.79
C TRP A 252 1.51 13.81 -0.67
N PHE A 253 0.96 14.27 0.44
CA PHE A 253 0.47 13.43 1.53
C PHE A 253 -1.05 13.29 1.42
N GLY A 254 -1.53 12.05 1.41
CA GLY A 254 -2.94 11.72 1.51
C GLY A 254 -3.14 10.53 2.43
N THR A 255 -4.15 10.59 3.30
CA THR A 255 -4.52 9.48 4.17
C THR A 255 -6.01 9.47 4.43
N TYR A 256 -6.58 8.28 4.60
CA TYR A 256 -7.94 8.12 5.10
C TYR A 256 -8.00 7.98 6.64
N GLU A 257 -6.87 7.79 7.30
CA GLU A 257 -6.81 7.50 8.75
C GLU A 257 -7.21 8.70 9.61
N LEU A 258 -6.94 9.91 9.10
CA LEU A 258 -7.31 11.19 9.70
C LEU A 258 -8.26 12.00 8.80
N GLY A 259 -8.70 11.41 7.70
CA GLY A 259 -9.37 12.11 6.60
C GLY A 259 -10.56 11.35 6.03
N ASN A 260 -10.85 11.63 4.77
CA ASN A 260 -12.02 11.14 4.07
C ASN A 260 -11.86 9.68 3.60
N SER A 261 -12.55 8.77 4.29
CA SER A 261 -12.62 7.35 3.95
C SER A 261 -13.38 7.02 2.65
N VAL A 262 -13.83 8.02 1.89
CA VAL A 262 -14.41 7.83 0.55
C VAL A 262 -13.60 8.49 -0.57
N ASP A 263 -12.42 9.03 -0.29
CA ASP A 263 -11.49 9.46 -1.34
C ASP A 263 -10.84 8.22 -1.96
N PRO A 264 -11.00 7.96 -3.28
CA PRO A 264 -10.40 6.80 -3.94
C PRO A 264 -8.91 7.00 -4.27
N ARG A 265 -8.35 8.18 -4.03
CA ARG A 265 -6.91 8.43 -4.15
C ARG A 265 -6.15 8.01 -2.89
N THR A 266 -6.84 7.72 -1.79
CA THR A 266 -6.24 7.33 -0.51
C THR A 266 -6.74 5.95 -0.09
N GLN A 267 -6.10 4.89 -0.59
CA GLN A 267 -6.50 3.51 -0.32
C GLN A 267 -5.27 2.66 0.00
N SER A 268 -5.41 1.73 0.94
CA SER A 268 -4.32 0.81 1.23
C SER A 268 -4.18 -0.22 0.09
N GLU A 269 -2.93 -0.50 -0.29
CA GLU A 269 -2.56 -1.54 -1.25
C GLU A 269 -3.06 -1.32 -2.69
N ASP A 270 -3.46 -0.09 -3.03
CA ASP A 270 -3.70 0.30 -4.42
C ASP A 270 -2.41 0.76 -5.11
N LEU A 271 -2.47 0.89 -6.43
CA LEU A 271 -1.39 1.42 -7.25
C LEU A 271 -1.96 2.38 -8.27
N SER A 272 -1.17 3.42 -8.55
CA SER A 272 -1.33 4.35 -9.66
C SER A 272 -2.40 5.44 -9.53
N ASP A 273 -2.26 6.46 -10.37
CA ASP A 273 -3.27 7.48 -10.69
C ASP A 273 -4.56 6.95 -11.36
N ASN A 274 -4.57 5.72 -11.88
CA ASN A 274 -5.74 5.05 -12.43
C ASN A 274 -5.78 3.60 -11.94
N VAL A 275 -6.55 3.38 -10.88
CA VAL A 275 -6.66 2.08 -10.23
C VAL A 275 -7.40 1.05 -11.09
N MET A 276 -8.31 1.46 -11.99
CA MET A 276 -8.98 0.54 -12.92
C MET A 276 -7.95 -0.11 -13.85
N LYS A 277 -7.08 0.70 -14.48
CA LYS A 277 -6.00 0.19 -15.35
C LYS A 277 -4.97 -0.62 -14.60
N ALA A 278 -4.54 -0.16 -13.42
CA ALA A 278 -3.60 -0.90 -12.59
C ALA A 278 -4.16 -2.29 -12.23
N ASN A 279 -5.44 -2.34 -11.86
CA ASN A 279 -6.12 -3.57 -11.51
C ASN A 279 -6.39 -4.48 -12.72
N ASP A 280 -6.59 -3.95 -13.93
CA ASP A 280 -6.65 -4.77 -15.15
C ASP A 280 -5.35 -5.55 -15.36
N TYR A 281 -4.20 -4.89 -15.17
CA TYR A 281 -2.90 -5.54 -15.21
C TYR A 281 -2.71 -6.54 -14.07
N GLY A 282 -3.16 -6.20 -12.86
CA GLY A 282 -3.19 -7.10 -11.71
C GLY A 282 -4.01 -8.37 -11.99
N ILE A 283 -5.24 -8.24 -12.47
CA ILE A 283 -6.12 -9.36 -12.84
C ILE A 283 -5.50 -10.21 -13.96
N LYS A 284 -4.85 -9.57 -14.94
CA LYS A 284 -4.10 -10.29 -15.99
C LYS A 284 -2.98 -11.15 -15.38
N ASN A 285 -2.29 -10.67 -14.35
CA ASN A 285 -1.31 -11.44 -13.59
C ASN A 285 -1.96 -12.57 -12.78
N LEU A 286 -3.06 -12.32 -12.05
CA LEU A 286 -3.78 -13.35 -11.30
C LEU A 286 -4.24 -14.52 -12.19
N LYS A 287 -4.70 -14.24 -13.41
CA LYS A 287 -5.07 -15.25 -14.41
C LYS A 287 -3.88 -16.12 -14.86
N ARG A 288 -2.64 -15.59 -14.85
CA ARG A 288 -1.43 -16.38 -15.13
C ARG A 288 -0.99 -17.20 -13.91
N ILE A 289 -1.23 -16.70 -12.71
CA ILE A 289 -0.82 -17.35 -11.46
C ILE A 289 -1.73 -18.54 -11.16
N ILE A 290 -3.06 -18.36 -11.24
CA ILE A 290 -4.04 -19.38 -10.85
C ILE A 290 -3.82 -20.74 -11.53
N VAL A 291 -3.46 -20.74 -12.83
CA VAL A 291 -3.25 -21.97 -13.61
C VAL A 291 -2.05 -22.79 -13.14
N ASN A 292 -1.10 -22.16 -12.44
CA ASN A 292 0.11 -22.80 -11.93
C ASN A 292 0.03 -23.12 -10.43
N LEU A 293 -0.98 -22.62 -9.71
CA LEU A 293 -1.08 -22.83 -8.27
C LEU A 293 -1.01 -24.31 -7.87
N PRO A 294 -1.72 -25.25 -8.52
CA PRO A 294 -1.64 -26.67 -8.14
C PRO A 294 -0.22 -27.24 -8.15
N GLU A 295 0.67 -26.72 -8.99
CA GLU A 295 2.06 -27.15 -9.07
C GLU A 295 2.96 -26.36 -8.12
N TRP A 296 2.82 -25.02 -8.07
CA TRP A 296 3.67 -24.17 -7.23
C TRP A 296 3.43 -24.33 -5.72
N THR A 297 2.25 -24.80 -5.34
CA THR A 297 1.88 -25.02 -3.92
C THR A 297 2.03 -26.48 -3.50
N LYS A 298 2.56 -27.35 -4.36
CA LYS A 298 2.67 -28.78 -4.11
C LYS A 298 3.87 -29.09 -3.22
N GLU A 299 3.63 -29.84 -2.14
CA GLU A 299 4.68 -30.39 -1.28
C GLU A 299 4.45 -31.89 -1.08
N GLU A 300 5.54 -32.67 -1.15
CA GLU A 300 5.45 -34.13 -1.03
C GLU A 300 5.04 -34.53 0.38
N GLY A 301 3.98 -35.34 0.50
CA GLY A 301 3.46 -35.81 1.79
C GLY A 301 2.41 -34.89 2.41
N GLU A 302 2.18 -33.70 1.87
CA GLU A 302 1.21 -32.73 2.37
C GLU A 302 -0.16 -32.85 1.67
N ASN A 303 -1.20 -32.34 2.34
CA ASN A 303 -2.55 -32.23 1.77
C ASN A 303 -2.65 -30.96 0.88
N TYR A 304 -3.87 -30.53 0.54
CA TYR A 304 -4.11 -29.34 -0.29
C TYR A 304 -4.22 -28.02 0.50
N ASP A 305 -3.73 -27.96 1.74
CA ASP A 305 -3.85 -26.75 2.58
C ASP A 305 -3.10 -25.56 1.95
N ASN A 306 -1.87 -25.77 1.45
CA ASN A 306 -1.12 -24.73 0.72
C ASN A 306 -1.89 -24.22 -0.52
N LEU A 307 -2.52 -25.14 -1.27
CA LEU A 307 -3.33 -24.76 -2.43
C LEU A 307 -4.55 -23.93 -2.01
N ASN A 308 -5.25 -24.35 -0.96
CA ASN A 308 -6.42 -23.64 -0.44
C ASN A 308 -6.07 -22.23 0.05
N GLU A 309 -4.95 -22.13 0.79
CA GLU A 309 -4.41 -20.88 1.33
C GLU A 309 -4.05 -19.91 0.21
N ILE A 310 -3.17 -20.29 -0.71
CA ILE A 310 -2.71 -19.39 -1.77
C ILE A 310 -3.83 -19.07 -2.76
N TYR A 311 -4.75 -20.01 -3.03
CA TYR A 311 -5.98 -19.69 -3.77
C TYR A 311 -6.85 -18.66 -3.02
N GLY A 312 -6.93 -18.75 -1.69
CA GLY A 312 -7.55 -17.73 -0.84
C GLY A 312 -6.90 -16.36 -0.97
N GLN A 313 -5.59 -16.30 -0.91
CA GLN A 313 -4.84 -15.05 -1.09
C GLN A 313 -5.06 -14.45 -2.49
N LEU A 314 -5.10 -15.29 -3.53
CA LEU A 314 -5.40 -14.86 -4.89
C LEU A 314 -6.80 -14.26 -5.02
N VAL A 315 -7.82 -14.95 -4.51
CA VAL A 315 -9.22 -14.45 -4.55
C VAL A 315 -9.37 -13.20 -3.67
N GLY A 316 -8.69 -13.15 -2.53
CA GLY A 316 -8.63 -11.97 -1.67
C GLY A 316 -8.03 -10.76 -2.38
N GLN A 317 -6.91 -10.94 -3.10
CA GLN A 317 -6.30 -9.89 -3.90
C GLN A 317 -7.20 -9.43 -5.05
N TYR A 318 -7.89 -10.35 -5.73
CA TYR A 318 -8.90 -10.02 -6.72
C TYR A 318 -10.04 -9.18 -6.13
N ASN A 319 -10.58 -9.58 -4.97
CA ASN A 319 -11.62 -8.81 -4.27
C ASN A 319 -11.12 -7.42 -3.85
N ARG A 320 -9.86 -7.31 -3.44
CA ARG A 320 -9.21 -6.03 -3.11
C ARG A 320 -9.20 -5.08 -4.32
N TYR A 321 -8.80 -5.58 -5.49
CA TYR A 321 -8.86 -4.81 -6.74
C TYR A 321 -10.28 -4.30 -7.05
N VAL A 322 -11.29 -5.16 -6.88
CA VAL A 322 -12.69 -4.77 -7.07
C VAL A 322 -13.09 -3.65 -6.10
N ASN A 323 -12.74 -3.76 -4.82
CA ASN A 323 -13.05 -2.76 -3.81
C ASN A 323 -12.39 -1.40 -4.08
N HIS A 324 -11.16 -1.39 -4.60
CA HIS A 324 -10.49 -0.15 -4.99
C HIS A 324 -11.24 0.61 -6.09
N VAL A 325 -11.75 -0.13 -7.08
CA VAL A 325 -12.51 0.45 -8.19
C VAL A 325 -13.87 0.96 -7.73
N ILE A 326 -14.58 0.19 -6.90
CA ILE A 326 -15.87 0.54 -6.31
C ILE A 326 -15.84 1.93 -5.65
N ARG A 327 -14.73 2.30 -4.96
CA ARG A 327 -14.60 3.57 -4.24
C ARG A 327 -14.58 4.81 -5.16
N ASN A 328 -14.30 4.63 -6.45
CA ASN A 328 -14.39 5.72 -7.43
C ASN A 328 -15.84 6.12 -7.72
N VAL A 329 -16.81 5.20 -7.59
CA VAL A 329 -18.23 5.50 -7.82
C VAL A 329 -18.82 6.22 -6.61
N GLY A 330 -19.26 7.46 -6.80
CA GLY A 330 -19.73 8.32 -5.71
C GLY A 330 -18.63 8.72 -4.71
N GLY A 331 -17.35 8.64 -5.13
CA GLY A 331 -16.19 9.07 -4.35
C GLY A 331 -16.05 10.59 -4.32
N ILE A 332 -15.39 11.08 -3.27
CA ILE A 332 -15.12 12.51 -3.05
C ILE A 332 -13.64 12.66 -2.73
N TYR A 333 -12.94 13.48 -3.51
CA TYR A 333 -11.58 13.88 -3.23
C TYR A 333 -11.52 14.83 -2.04
N GLU A 334 -10.59 14.59 -1.13
CA GLU A 334 -10.20 15.52 -0.08
C GLU A 334 -8.72 15.89 -0.26
N THR A 335 -8.43 17.18 -0.38
CA THR A 335 -7.06 17.68 -0.47
C THR A 335 -6.81 18.62 0.69
N PHE A 336 -5.92 18.24 1.61
CA PHE A 336 -5.51 19.13 2.71
C PHE A 336 -4.88 20.40 2.15
N LYS A 337 -5.48 21.55 2.51
CA LYS A 337 -5.05 22.87 2.07
C LYS A 337 -5.07 23.85 3.22
N THR A 338 -4.11 24.78 3.23
CA THR A 338 -4.18 25.98 4.06
C THR A 338 -4.87 27.11 3.32
N THR A 339 -5.23 28.19 4.03
CA THR A 339 -5.91 29.36 3.43
C THR A 339 -5.05 30.12 2.42
N SER A 340 -3.75 29.83 2.34
CA SER A 340 -2.83 30.40 1.34
C SER A 340 -2.86 29.65 0.01
N GLN A 341 -3.42 28.43 -0.02
CA GLN A 341 -3.47 27.58 -1.21
C GLN A 341 -4.81 27.75 -1.97
N PRO A 342 -4.79 27.86 -3.31
CA PRO A 342 -6.01 28.05 -4.09
C PRO A 342 -6.83 26.76 -4.27
N GLY A 343 -8.11 26.95 -4.63
CA GLY A 343 -9.06 25.90 -4.98
C GLY A 343 -9.68 25.21 -3.77
N ASP A 344 -10.61 24.29 -4.04
CA ASP A 344 -11.44 23.68 -3.00
C ASP A 344 -10.71 22.53 -2.28
N VAL A 345 -11.15 22.24 -1.05
CA VAL A 345 -10.70 21.06 -0.29
C VAL A 345 -11.40 19.80 -0.80
N PHE A 346 -12.68 19.91 -1.14
CA PHE A 346 -13.53 18.79 -1.54
C PHE A 346 -13.97 18.89 -3.00
N GLU A 347 -13.64 17.86 -3.78
CA GLU A 347 -13.99 17.74 -5.19
C GLU A 347 -14.67 16.40 -5.46
N PHE A 348 -15.56 16.32 -6.44
CA PHE A 348 -16.17 15.05 -6.82
C PHE A 348 -15.24 14.28 -7.77
N VAL A 349 -15.27 12.94 -7.72
CA VAL A 349 -14.58 12.12 -8.72
C VAL A 349 -15.17 12.42 -10.11
N PRO A 350 -14.37 12.73 -11.15
CA PRO A 350 -14.89 13.09 -12.47
C PRO A 350 -15.86 12.03 -13.03
N LYS A 351 -16.94 12.50 -13.68
CA LYS A 351 -17.98 11.61 -14.26
C LYS A 351 -17.39 10.50 -15.14
N ALA A 352 -16.39 10.83 -15.96
CA ALA A 352 -15.72 9.87 -16.83
C ALA A 352 -15.02 8.75 -16.05
N THR A 353 -14.30 9.08 -14.98
CA THR A 353 -13.65 8.11 -14.09
C THR A 353 -14.65 7.21 -13.39
N GLN A 354 -15.81 7.74 -12.95
CA GLN A 354 -16.85 6.91 -12.34
C GLN A 354 -17.49 5.93 -13.34
N LYS A 355 -17.69 6.36 -14.60
CA LYS A 355 -18.18 5.49 -15.69
C LYS A 355 -17.16 4.42 -16.07
N GLU A 356 -15.87 4.76 -16.09
CA GLU A 356 -14.77 3.79 -16.28
C GLU A 356 -14.77 2.75 -15.15
N ALA A 357 -14.91 3.18 -13.89
CA ALA A 357 -15.03 2.29 -12.74
C ALA A 357 -16.24 1.35 -12.83
N PHE A 358 -17.40 1.87 -13.24
CA PHE A 358 -18.58 1.03 -13.47
C PHE A 358 -18.35 0.00 -14.60
N ALA A 359 -17.73 0.41 -15.70
CA ALA A 359 -17.40 -0.49 -16.81
C ALA A 359 -16.46 -1.61 -16.38
N PHE A 360 -15.44 -1.30 -15.57
CA PHE A 360 -14.57 -2.31 -14.96
C PHE A 360 -15.38 -3.31 -14.12
N ILE A 361 -16.26 -2.83 -13.24
CA ILE A 361 -17.10 -3.70 -12.40
C ILE A 361 -17.98 -4.61 -13.27
N ASN A 362 -18.59 -4.06 -14.32
CA ASN A 362 -19.41 -4.84 -15.22
C ASN A 362 -18.61 -5.95 -15.94
N ASN A 363 -17.41 -5.62 -16.40
CA ASN A 363 -16.56 -6.53 -17.19
C ASN A 363 -15.87 -7.61 -16.35
N HIS A 364 -15.49 -7.29 -15.11
CA HIS A 364 -14.71 -8.20 -14.27
C HIS A 364 -15.56 -8.92 -13.22
N VAL A 365 -16.61 -8.28 -12.71
CA VAL A 365 -17.41 -8.78 -11.59
C VAL A 365 -18.77 -9.28 -12.07
N PHE A 366 -19.58 -8.41 -12.67
CA PHE A 366 -20.94 -8.79 -13.07
C PHE A 366 -20.93 -9.80 -14.21
N THR A 367 -20.00 -9.67 -15.14
CA THR A 367 -19.62 -10.79 -16.02
C THR A 367 -18.92 -11.83 -15.16
N THR A 368 -19.52 -13.01 -15.03
CA THR A 368 -19.02 -14.08 -14.15
C THR A 368 -17.55 -14.38 -14.44
N PRO A 369 -16.63 -14.20 -13.47
CA PRO A 369 -15.20 -14.47 -13.66
C PRO A 369 -14.93 -15.98 -13.63
N THR A 370 -15.29 -16.70 -14.70
CA THR A 370 -15.22 -18.17 -14.79
C THR A 370 -13.81 -18.72 -14.62
N TRP A 371 -12.77 -17.92 -14.84
CA TRP A 371 -11.38 -18.28 -14.60
C TRP A 371 -11.05 -18.55 -13.12
N LEU A 372 -11.87 -18.04 -12.18
CA LEU A 372 -11.80 -18.37 -10.75
C LEU A 372 -12.52 -19.68 -10.42
N LEU A 373 -13.28 -20.25 -11.34
CA LEU A 373 -14.12 -21.44 -11.12
C LEU A 373 -13.46 -22.71 -11.68
N ASP A 374 -12.13 -22.80 -11.57
CA ASP A 374 -11.39 -23.97 -12.05
C ASP A 374 -11.67 -25.20 -11.17
N LYS A 375 -12.39 -26.17 -11.74
CA LYS A 375 -12.75 -27.43 -11.07
C LYS A 375 -11.54 -28.26 -10.66
N ASN A 376 -10.39 -28.10 -11.34
CA ASN A 376 -9.16 -28.79 -10.94
C ASN A 376 -8.62 -28.27 -9.61
N ILE A 377 -8.96 -27.03 -9.24
CA ILE A 377 -8.62 -26.43 -7.95
C ILE A 377 -9.78 -26.66 -6.98
N LEU A 378 -11.00 -26.21 -7.32
CA LEU A 378 -12.13 -26.19 -6.39
C LEU A 378 -12.46 -27.57 -5.81
N ASN A 379 -12.42 -28.63 -6.62
CA ASN A 379 -12.70 -29.99 -6.15
C ASN A 379 -11.67 -30.51 -5.12
N LYS A 380 -10.51 -29.84 -4.98
CA LYS A 380 -9.45 -30.20 -4.03
C LYS A 380 -9.56 -29.45 -2.71
N ILE A 381 -10.17 -28.26 -2.71
CA ILE A 381 -10.09 -27.31 -1.59
C ILE A 381 -11.44 -26.83 -1.06
N GLN A 382 -12.55 -27.08 -1.77
CA GLN A 382 -13.84 -26.52 -1.43
C GLN A 382 -14.96 -27.57 -1.40
N ASN A 383 -15.79 -27.49 -0.36
CA ASN A 383 -17.00 -28.29 -0.26
C ASN A 383 -18.10 -27.69 -1.15
N PRO A 384 -18.71 -28.46 -2.07
CA PRO A 384 -19.76 -27.96 -2.97
C PRO A 384 -21.06 -27.52 -2.26
N THR A 385 -21.18 -27.74 -0.95
CA THR A 385 -22.30 -27.18 -0.15
C THR A 385 -22.09 -25.73 0.27
N SER A 386 -20.88 -25.19 0.13
CA SER A 386 -20.54 -23.82 0.51
C SER A 386 -20.84 -22.83 -0.62
N ILE A 387 -21.17 -21.58 -0.26
CA ILE A 387 -21.29 -20.50 -1.24
C ILE A 387 -19.91 -20.24 -1.85
N GLU A 388 -19.87 -20.21 -3.18
CA GLU A 388 -18.67 -19.91 -3.95
C GLU A 388 -18.17 -18.49 -3.70
N ARG A 389 -16.86 -18.32 -3.51
CA ARG A 389 -16.25 -17.01 -3.20
C ARG A 389 -16.59 -15.95 -4.27
N VAL A 390 -16.68 -16.36 -5.53
CA VAL A 390 -17.08 -15.50 -6.66
C VAL A 390 -18.47 -14.89 -6.47
N GLN A 391 -19.45 -15.69 -6.04
CA GLN A 391 -20.81 -15.21 -5.77
C GLN A 391 -20.80 -14.16 -4.66
N GLY A 392 -20.02 -14.39 -3.59
CA GLY A 392 -19.86 -13.43 -2.51
C GLY A 392 -19.30 -12.08 -2.99
N ILE A 393 -18.27 -12.10 -3.84
CA ILE A 393 -17.69 -10.87 -4.40
C ILE A 393 -18.70 -10.11 -5.26
N GLN A 394 -19.45 -10.82 -6.12
CA GLN A 394 -20.49 -10.23 -6.97
C GLN A 394 -21.59 -9.54 -6.15
N VAL A 395 -22.16 -10.24 -5.18
CA VAL A 395 -23.23 -9.71 -4.32
C VAL A 395 -22.72 -8.52 -3.49
N ASN A 396 -21.54 -8.64 -2.88
CA ASN A 396 -20.96 -7.54 -2.11
C ASN A 396 -20.65 -6.32 -2.97
N THR A 397 -20.24 -6.52 -4.23
CA THR A 397 -20.00 -5.43 -5.18
C THR A 397 -21.29 -4.70 -5.53
N LEU A 398 -22.36 -5.44 -5.82
CA LEU A 398 -23.69 -4.85 -6.09
C LEU A 398 -24.20 -4.09 -4.86
N ASN A 399 -24.12 -4.69 -3.67
CA ASN A 399 -24.49 -4.03 -2.41
C ASN A 399 -23.67 -2.76 -2.17
N GLY A 400 -22.37 -2.79 -2.48
CA GLY A 400 -21.51 -1.62 -2.37
C GLY A 400 -21.92 -0.49 -3.32
N LEU A 401 -22.28 -0.80 -4.57
CA LEU A 401 -22.79 0.19 -5.53
C LEU A 401 -24.13 0.79 -5.09
N LEU A 402 -24.99 -0.01 -4.48
CA LEU A 402 -26.32 0.37 -4.00
C LEU A 402 -26.34 0.85 -2.54
N ASP A 403 -25.17 1.05 -1.93
CA ASP A 403 -25.06 1.51 -0.54
C ASP A 403 -25.77 2.86 -0.35
N PRO A 404 -26.72 2.99 0.60
CA PRO A 404 -27.48 4.23 0.79
C PRO A 404 -26.61 5.47 1.01
N SER A 405 -25.48 5.34 1.71
CA SER A 405 -24.58 6.46 1.96
C SER A 405 -23.92 6.94 0.65
N ARG A 406 -23.54 6.01 -0.23
CA ARG A 406 -23.03 6.33 -1.57
C ARG A 406 -24.07 7.01 -2.43
N LEU A 407 -25.27 6.45 -2.51
CA LEU A 407 -26.35 7.00 -3.31
C LEU A 407 -26.70 8.43 -2.85
N ASN A 408 -26.73 8.65 -1.53
CA ASN A 408 -26.90 9.98 -0.96
C ASN A 408 -25.76 10.95 -1.33
N ARG A 409 -24.49 10.50 -1.29
CA ARG A 409 -23.35 11.34 -1.73
C ARG A 409 -23.48 11.76 -3.20
N MET A 410 -23.96 10.88 -4.07
CA MET A 410 -24.18 11.21 -5.48
C MET A 410 -25.27 12.28 -5.65
N ILE A 411 -26.37 12.18 -4.90
CA ILE A 411 -27.45 13.20 -4.90
C ILE A 411 -26.93 14.54 -4.38
N VAL A 412 -26.22 14.54 -3.24
CA VAL A 412 -25.62 15.76 -2.68
C VAL A 412 -24.62 16.39 -3.65
N SER A 413 -23.83 15.57 -4.34
CA SER A 413 -22.86 16.04 -5.34
C SER A 413 -23.56 16.69 -6.54
N ALA A 414 -24.66 16.12 -7.02
CA ALA A 414 -25.45 16.71 -8.11
C ALA A 414 -26.05 18.06 -7.71
N ASN A 415 -26.56 18.17 -6.47
CA ASN A 415 -27.11 19.43 -5.94
C ASN A 415 -26.04 20.50 -5.74
N ARG A 416 -24.83 20.11 -5.31
CA ARG A 416 -23.74 21.04 -4.99
C ARG A 416 -22.95 21.48 -6.22
N TYR A 417 -22.61 20.55 -7.11
CA TYR A 417 -21.69 20.77 -8.23
C TYR A 417 -22.40 20.85 -9.59
N GLY A 418 -23.71 20.68 -9.63
CA GLY A 418 -24.54 20.70 -10.83
C GLY A 418 -24.67 19.32 -11.48
N ALA A 419 -25.91 18.95 -11.81
CA ALA A 419 -26.25 17.62 -12.31
C ALA A 419 -25.58 17.26 -13.65
N THR A 420 -25.22 18.23 -14.47
CA THR A 420 -24.53 18.00 -15.76
C THR A 420 -23.06 17.60 -15.57
N ASN A 421 -22.46 17.94 -14.43
CA ASN A 421 -21.03 17.79 -14.18
C ASN A 421 -20.68 16.46 -13.50
N VAL A 422 -21.65 15.83 -12.83
CA VAL A 422 -21.43 14.64 -12.01
C VAL A 422 -22.04 13.37 -12.63
N TYR A 423 -21.59 12.21 -12.18
CA TYR A 423 -22.28 10.95 -12.44
C TYR A 423 -23.53 10.88 -11.55
N LEU A 424 -24.70 10.76 -12.17
CA LEU A 424 -25.97 10.86 -11.46
C LEU A 424 -26.36 9.54 -10.83
N PHE A 425 -27.09 9.64 -9.71
CA PHE A 425 -27.75 8.51 -9.08
C PHE A 425 -28.60 7.71 -10.10
N ASN A 426 -29.44 8.39 -10.89
CA ASN A 426 -30.26 7.73 -11.91
C ASN A 426 -29.40 7.04 -12.98
N ASP A 427 -28.30 7.67 -13.43
CA ASP A 427 -27.39 7.06 -14.40
C ASP A 427 -26.79 5.76 -13.84
N LEU A 428 -26.40 5.72 -12.57
CA LEU A 428 -25.90 4.51 -11.92
C LEU A 428 -26.97 3.42 -11.80
N MET A 429 -28.20 3.78 -11.44
CA MET A 429 -29.30 2.81 -11.36
C MET A 429 -29.61 2.19 -12.71
N ASP A 430 -29.63 3.01 -13.77
CA ASP A 430 -29.87 2.55 -15.14
C ASP A 430 -28.72 1.67 -15.65
N ASP A 431 -27.47 2.10 -15.44
CA ASP A 431 -26.30 1.30 -15.80
C ASP A 431 -26.29 -0.05 -15.06
N THR A 432 -26.56 -0.05 -13.76
CA THR A 432 -26.63 -1.26 -12.93
C THR A 432 -27.74 -2.19 -13.41
N LYS A 433 -28.94 -1.66 -13.66
CA LYS A 433 -30.05 -2.43 -14.21
C LYS A 433 -29.67 -3.05 -15.56
N ASN A 434 -29.09 -2.27 -16.47
CA ASN A 434 -28.71 -2.78 -17.80
C ASN A 434 -27.63 -3.87 -17.71
N ALA A 435 -26.68 -3.72 -16.78
CA ALA A 435 -25.65 -4.71 -16.53
C ALA A 435 -26.21 -6.02 -15.94
N ILE A 436 -27.06 -5.96 -14.91
CA ILE A 436 -27.60 -7.15 -14.24
C ILE A 436 -28.65 -7.88 -15.10
N TRP A 437 -29.45 -7.16 -15.87
CA TRP A 437 -30.52 -7.76 -16.68
C TRP A 437 -30.12 -8.03 -18.14
N SER A 438 -28.83 -8.01 -18.46
CA SER A 438 -28.32 -8.10 -19.83
C SER A 438 -28.78 -9.35 -20.58
N GLU A 439 -28.83 -10.51 -19.91
CA GLU A 439 -29.24 -11.79 -20.46
C GLU A 439 -30.74 -11.85 -20.69
N ALA A 440 -31.54 -11.27 -19.79
CA ALA A 440 -32.98 -11.18 -19.94
C ALA A 440 -33.35 -10.33 -21.17
N SER A 441 -32.62 -9.23 -21.39
CA SER A 441 -32.81 -8.39 -22.57
C SER A 441 -32.42 -9.07 -23.90
N GLN A 442 -31.55 -10.08 -23.83
CA GLN A 442 -31.02 -10.81 -25.00
C GLN A 442 -31.57 -12.24 -25.13
N ASN A 443 -32.51 -12.65 -24.25
CA ASN A 443 -33.05 -14.00 -24.14
C ASN A 443 -31.96 -15.10 -24.05
N LYS A 444 -30.90 -14.84 -23.28
CA LYS A 444 -29.77 -15.77 -23.08
C LYS A 444 -29.93 -16.56 -21.77
N PRO A 445 -29.36 -17.78 -21.68
CA PRO A 445 -29.31 -18.52 -20.43
C PRO A 445 -28.58 -17.74 -19.33
N VAL A 446 -29.17 -17.68 -18.14
CA VAL A 446 -28.58 -17.03 -16.95
C VAL A 446 -27.89 -18.09 -16.10
N ASP A 447 -26.59 -17.94 -15.86
CA ASP A 447 -25.82 -18.82 -14.98
C ASP A 447 -26.19 -18.63 -13.50
N ALA A 448 -25.76 -19.55 -12.63
CA ALA A 448 -26.13 -19.53 -11.21
C ALA A 448 -25.62 -18.30 -10.45
N TYR A 449 -24.45 -17.77 -10.84
CA TYR A 449 -23.81 -16.62 -10.21
C TYR A 449 -24.52 -15.32 -10.60
N ARG A 450 -24.88 -15.19 -11.87
CA ARG A 450 -25.71 -14.10 -12.40
C ARG A 450 -27.10 -14.06 -11.79
N ARG A 451 -27.71 -15.20 -11.47
CA ARG A 451 -29.01 -15.26 -10.77
C ARG A 451 -28.98 -14.76 -9.33
N ALA A 452 -27.81 -14.70 -8.70
CA ALA A 452 -27.65 -14.22 -7.34
C ALA A 452 -27.54 -12.68 -7.24
N LEU A 453 -27.28 -12.02 -8.38
CA LEU A 453 -27.33 -10.57 -8.56
C LEU A 453 -28.76 -10.13 -8.89
#